data_AF-A0A7S0QB08-F1
#
_entry.id   AF-A0A7S0QB08-F1
#
_cell.length_a   1.000
_cell.length_b   1.000
_cell.length_c   1.000
_cell.angle_alpha   90.00
_cell.angle_beta   90.00
_cell.angle_gamma   90.00
#
_symmetry.space_group_name_H-M   'P 1'
#
loop_
_entity.id
_entity.type
_entity.pdbx_description
1 polymer ?
#
loop_
_entity_poly.entity_id
_entity_poly.type
_entity_poly.pdbx_seq_one_letter_code
_entity_poly.pdbx_strand_id
1 'polypeptide(L)'
;HGPGDGPGHGPGHGSRVLEVLRGYKFTLAFENYYSHDYVSERFYQPLIAGSVPVYLGAPNAAEFAPGPGSYIDVRQFESPEALADALVAIGGDEGRYAEYHRWREN
;
A
#
# COMPACT_ATOMS: atom_id res chain seq x y z
N HIS A 1 35.49 -20.64 12.21
CA HIS A 1 35.13 -19.64 13.24
C HIS A 1 34.36 -18.52 12.55
N GLY A 2 33.03 -18.54 12.63
CA GLY A 2 32.18 -17.43 12.21
C GLY A 2 31.79 -16.59 13.41
N PRO A 3 31.62 -15.26 13.28
CA PRO A 3 30.85 -14.47 14.24
C PRO A 3 29.37 -14.67 13.85
N GLY A 4 28.45 -15.05 14.72
CA GLY A 4 28.33 -14.73 16.14
C GLY A 4 26.93 -14.13 16.30
N ASP A 5 25.90 -14.98 16.19
CA ASP A 5 24.52 -14.60 16.45
C ASP A 5 24.35 -14.28 17.94
N GLY A 6 24.22 -13.00 18.26
CA GLY A 6 23.88 -12.49 19.59
C GLY A 6 22.36 -12.50 19.85
N PRO A 7 21.93 -12.47 21.13
CA PRO A 7 20.53 -12.71 21.48
C PRO A 7 19.68 -11.44 21.32
N GLY A 8 18.55 -11.56 20.62
CA GLY A 8 17.36 -10.77 20.95
C GLY A 8 16.97 -9.56 20.09
N HIS A 9 17.17 -9.58 18.77
CA HIS A 9 16.32 -8.77 17.88
C HIS A 9 15.28 -9.68 17.24
N GLY A 10 14.08 -9.71 17.84
CA GLY A 10 12.90 -10.20 17.13
C GLY A 10 12.71 -9.44 15.81
N PRO A 11 11.89 -9.94 14.89
CA PRO A 11 11.62 -9.26 13.62
C PRO A 11 11.35 -7.77 13.88
N GLY A 12 12.22 -6.90 13.34
CA GLY A 12 12.07 -5.45 13.52
C GLY A 12 10.66 -5.02 13.11
N HIS A 13 10.10 -3.97 13.73
CA HIS A 13 8.69 -3.58 13.55
C HIS A 13 8.21 -3.60 12.08
N GLY A 14 9.06 -3.17 11.13
CA GLY A 14 8.75 -3.22 9.70
C GLY A 14 8.53 -4.63 9.14
N SER A 15 9.31 -5.63 9.56
CA SER A 15 9.15 -7.02 9.08
C SER A 15 7.81 -7.64 9.50
N ARG A 16 7.32 -7.34 10.71
CA ARG A 16 6.00 -7.81 11.16
C ARG A 16 4.84 -7.12 10.46
N VAL A 17 4.96 -5.83 10.16
CA VAL A 17 3.92 -5.13 9.38
C VAL A 17 3.83 -5.72 7.99
N LEU A 18 4.96 -5.91 7.29
CA LEU A 18 4.97 -6.52 5.96
C LEU A 18 4.39 -7.95 5.96
N GLU A 19 4.66 -8.74 7.00
CA GLU A 19 4.04 -10.06 7.18
C GLU A 19 2.53 -10.01 7.23
N VAL A 20 1.96 -9.08 7.99
CA VAL A 20 0.51 -8.90 8.10
C VAL A 20 -0.08 -8.42 6.77
N LEU A 21 0.53 -7.41 6.15
CA LEU A 21 -0.01 -6.80 4.93
C LEU A 21 -0.08 -7.78 3.76
N ARG A 22 0.83 -8.76 3.68
CA ARG A 22 0.81 -9.82 2.65
C ARG A 22 -0.49 -10.64 2.61
N GLY A 23 -1.25 -10.66 3.71
CA GLY A 23 -2.50 -11.40 3.80
C GLY A 23 -3.71 -10.66 3.23
N TYR A 24 -3.56 -9.41 2.79
CA TYR A 24 -4.68 -8.56 2.38
C TYR A 24 -4.49 -8.04 0.95
N LYS A 25 -5.59 -7.97 0.19
CA LYS A 25 -5.60 -7.38 -1.15
C LYS A 25 -5.40 -5.86 -1.11
N PHE A 26 -5.97 -5.21 -0.10
CA PHE A 26 -5.96 -3.76 0.07
C PHE A 26 -5.50 -3.37 1.47
N THR A 27 -4.77 -2.26 1.57
CA THR A 27 -4.34 -1.67 2.85
C THR A 27 -4.71 -0.20 2.90
N LEU A 28 -5.42 0.24 3.95
CA LEU A 28 -5.65 1.66 4.19
C LEU A 28 -4.33 2.35 4.55
N ALA A 29 -3.90 3.29 3.71
CA ALA A 29 -2.64 4.00 3.80
C ALA A 29 -2.91 5.49 4.02
N PHE A 30 -3.47 5.84 5.17
CA PHE A 30 -3.86 7.23 5.46
C PHE A 30 -2.75 7.95 6.21
N GLU A 31 -2.40 9.14 5.74
CA GLU A 31 -1.49 10.02 6.45
C GLU A 31 -2.23 10.84 7.51
N ASN A 32 -1.50 11.20 8.56
CA ASN A 32 -2.04 12.04 9.63
C ASN A 32 -2.37 13.46 9.15
N TYR A 33 -1.72 13.91 8.07
CA TYR A 33 -1.88 15.25 7.53
C TYR A 33 -2.01 15.20 6.01
N TYR A 34 -2.93 16.00 5.49
CA TYR A 34 -3.06 16.28 4.07
C TYR A 34 -2.09 17.40 3.68
N SER A 35 -0.87 17.03 3.27
CA SER A 35 0.21 17.98 2.97
C SER A 35 0.95 17.60 1.70
N HIS A 36 1.31 18.60 0.89
CA HIS A 36 2.17 18.42 -0.29
C HIS A 36 3.48 17.72 0.12
N ASP A 37 3.95 16.80 -0.73
CA ASP A 37 5.17 16.00 -0.54
C ASP A 37 5.23 15.08 0.69
N TYR A 38 4.17 15.03 1.51
CA TYR A 38 4.15 14.20 2.71
C TYR A 38 3.69 12.77 2.39
N VAL A 39 4.63 11.92 2.00
CA VAL A 39 4.43 10.48 1.75
C VAL A 39 5.33 9.67 2.69
N SER A 40 4.74 8.80 3.51
CA SER A 40 5.46 7.98 4.49
C SER A 40 5.53 6.50 4.09
N GLU A 41 6.08 5.66 4.96
CA GLU A 41 6.08 4.21 4.83
C GLU A 41 4.68 3.61 4.69
N ARG A 42 3.62 4.32 5.12
CA ARG A 42 2.23 3.88 4.95
C ARG A 42 1.85 3.67 3.48
N PHE A 43 2.40 4.49 2.58
CA PHE A 43 2.19 4.32 1.14
C PHE A 43 3.02 3.17 0.57
N TYR A 44 4.28 3.03 1.00
CA TYR A 44 5.23 2.08 0.41
C TYR A 44 5.14 0.66 0.96
N GLN A 45 4.83 0.46 2.25
CA GLN A 45 4.79 -0.88 2.86
C GLN A 45 3.74 -1.81 2.22
N PRO A 46 2.51 -1.36 1.88
CA PRO A 46 1.57 -2.19 1.14
C PRO A 46 2.12 -2.58 -0.24
N LEU A 47 2.70 -1.63 -0.97
CA LEU A 47 3.34 -1.89 -2.27
C LEU A 47 4.43 -2.95 -2.14
N ILE A 48 5.28 -2.90 -1.12
CA ILE A 48 6.32 -3.92 -0.90
C ILE A 48 5.69 -5.29 -0.57
N ALA A 49 4.63 -5.30 0.24
CA ALA A 49 3.94 -6.52 0.66
C ALA A 49 3.02 -7.13 -0.40
N GLY A 50 2.83 -6.46 -1.56
CA GLY A 50 1.89 -6.93 -2.59
C GLY A 50 0.43 -6.61 -2.31
N SER A 51 0.14 -5.78 -1.32
CA SER A 51 -1.18 -5.20 -1.10
C SER A 51 -1.31 -3.87 -1.84
N VAL A 52 -2.49 -3.55 -2.36
CA VAL A 52 -2.75 -2.28 -3.04
C VAL A 52 -3.05 -1.20 -1.99
N PRO A 53 -2.28 -0.10 -1.93
CA PRO A 53 -2.58 1.01 -1.04
C PRO A 53 -3.89 1.69 -1.42
N VAL A 54 -4.75 1.91 -0.44
CA VAL A 54 -5.91 2.80 -0.51
C VAL A 54 -5.52 4.07 0.23
N TYR A 55 -5.07 5.07 -0.53
CA TYR A 55 -4.27 6.18 -0.01
C TYR A 55 -5.08 7.46 0.16
N LEU A 56 -4.83 8.14 1.28
CA LEU A 56 -5.28 9.50 1.56
C LEU A 56 -4.15 10.25 2.26
N GLY A 57 -3.57 11.25 1.61
CA GLY A 57 -2.41 11.97 2.13
C GLY A 57 -1.95 13.05 1.16
N ALA A 58 -0.69 13.02 0.70
CA ALA A 58 -0.15 14.04 -0.16
C ALA A 58 -0.97 14.24 -1.46
N PRO A 59 -1.31 15.49 -1.82
CA PRO A 59 -2.09 15.75 -3.01
C PRO A 59 -1.42 15.28 -4.30
N ASN A 60 -0.08 15.31 -4.31
CA ASN A 60 0.79 14.92 -5.41
C ASN A 60 1.38 13.51 -5.25
N ALA A 61 0.75 12.62 -4.49
CA ALA A 61 1.23 11.23 -4.29
C ALA A 61 1.52 10.47 -5.59
N ALA A 62 0.89 10.83 -6.72
CA ALA A 62 1.20 10.27 -8.02
C ALA A 62 2.66 10.45 -8.46
N GLU A 63 3.34 11.52 -8.03
CA GLU A 63 4.76 11.78 -8.31
C GLU A 63 5.70 10.81 -7.56
N PHE A 64 5.20 10.19 -6.48
CA PHE A 64 5.92 9.26 -5.62
C PHE A 64 5.55 7.79 -5.87
N ALA A 65 4.55 7.55 -6.72
CA ALA A 65 4.09 6.21 -7.05
C ALA A 65 5.10 5.49 -7.96
N PRO A 66 5.32 4.18 -7.78
CA PRO A 66 6.26 3.43 -8.63
C PRO A 66 5.79 3.27 -10.08
N GLY A 67 4.50 3.51 -10.33
CA GLY A 67 3.94 3.57 -11.67
C GLY A 67 2.44 3.90 -11.67
N PRO A 68 1.87 4.23 -12.83
CA PRO A 68 0.44 4.51 -12.97
C PRO A 68 -0.40 3.32 -12.50
N GLY A 69 -1.50 3.60 -11.79
CA GLY A 69 -2.42 2.57 -11.31
C GLY A 69 -1.87 1.69 -10.18
N SER A 70 -0.74 2.02 -9.56
CA SER A 70 -0.17 1.23 -8.46
C SER A 70 -0.91 1.35 -7.12
N TYR A 71 -1.83 2.30 -6.99
CA TYR A 71 -2.61 2.56 -5.78
C TYR A 71 -4.01 3.10 -6.10
N ILE A 72 -4.88 3.10 -5.10
CA ILE A 72 -6.22 3.68 -5.16
C ILE A 72 -6.20 5.01 -4.41
N ASP A 73 -6.50 6.11 -5.09
CA ASP A 73 -6.64 7.42 -4.47
C ASP A 73 -8.05 7.61 -3.94
N VAL A 74 -8.21 7.71 -2.62
CA VAL A 74 -9.51 7.86 -1.95
C VAL A 74 -10.28 9.10 -2.46
N ARG A 75 -9.57 10.13 -2.92
CA ARG A 75 -10.17 11.39 -3.39
C ARG A 75 -10.91 11.25 -4.72
N GLN A 76 -10.74 10.12 -5.41
CA GLN A 76 -11.46 9.82 -6.65
C GLN A 76 -12.88 9.30 -6.40
N PHE A 77 -13.27 9.09 -5.14
CA PHE A 77 -14.58 8.58 -4.75
C PHE A 77 -15.38 9.68 -4.03
N GLU A 78 -16.67 9.74 -4.33
CA GLU A 78 -17.57 10.77 -3.78
C GLU A 78 -17.93 10.53 -2.31
N SER A 79 -17.82 9.28 -1.83
CA SER A 79 -18.11 8.92 -0.45
C SER A 79 -17.35 7.66 0.00
N PRO A 80 -17.25 7.39 1.32
CA PRO A 80 -16.72 6.13 1.84
C PRO A 80 -17.46 4.89 1.34
N GLU A 81 -18.78 4.98 1.14
CA GLU A 81 -19.61 3.90 0.58
C GLU A 81 -19.22 3.61 -0.87
N ALA A 82 -19.03 4.65 -1.69
CA ALA A 82 -18.59 4.49 -3.08
C ALA A 82 -17.19 3.85 -3.16
N LEU A 83 -16.28 4.23 -2.26
CA LEU A 83 -14.99 3.57 -2.12
C LEU A 83 -15.15 2.09 -1.74
N ALA A 84 -15.99 1.78 -0.74
CA ALA A 84 -16.22 0.42 -0.29
C ALA A 84 -16.77 -0.47 -1.42
N ASP A 85 -17.76 0.01 -2.17
CA ASP A 85 -18.34 -0.68 -3.32
C ASP A 85 -17.29 -0.94 -4.40
N ALA A 86 -16.42 0.03 -4.68
CA ALA A 86 -15.34 -0.13 -5.63
C ALA A 86 -14.30 -1.17 -5.17
N LEU A 87 -13.91 -1.17 -3.89
CA LEU A 87 -12.99 -2.16 -3.34
C LEU A 87 -13.56 -3.59 -3.41
N VAL A 88 -14.86 -3.77 -3.16
CA VAL A 88 -15.54 -5.05 -3.32
C VAL A 88 -15.54 -5.49 -4.78
N ALA A 89 -15.88 -4.59 -5.71
CA ALA A 89 -15.92 -4.88 -7.14
C ALA A 89 -14.53 -5.23 -7.70
N ILE A 90 -13.48 -4.50 -7.32
CA ILE A 90 -12.10 -4.77 -7.73
C ILE A 90 -11.60 -6.06 -7.08
N GLY A 91 -11.84 -6.24 -5.77
CA GLY A 91 -11.38 -7.42 -5.03
C GLY A 91 -12.01 -8.73 -5.51
N GLY A 92 -13.21 -8.68 -6.06
CA GLY A 92 -13.92 -9.82 -6.66
C GLY A 92 -13.54 -10.15 -8.10
N ASP A 93 -12.72 -9.32 -8.76
CA ASP A 93 -12.27 -9.51 -10.14
C ASP A 93 -10.73 -9.57 -10.18
N GLU A 94 -10.19 -10.78 -10.34
CA GLU A 94 -8.73 -10.99 -10.37
C GLU A 94 -8.04 -10.24 -11.52
N GLY A 95 -8.72 -10.03 -12.65
CA GLY A 95 -8.16 -9.28 -13.78
C GLY A 95 -7.99 -7.82 -13.43
N ARG A 96 -9.05 -7.20 -12.90
CA ARG A 96 -9.01 -5.79 -12.44
C ARG A 96 -8.04 -5.61 -11.27
N TYR A 97 -7.98 -6.56 -10.35
CA TYR A 97 -7.02 -6.50 -9.24
C TYR A 97 -5.57 -6.59 -9.75
N ALA A 98 -5.29 -7.46 -10.73
CA ALA A 98 -3.95 -7.62 -11.32
C ALA A 98 -3.45 -6.35 -12.03
N GLU A 99 -4.35 -5.51 -12.56
CA GLU A 99 -3.98 -4.23 -13.18
C GLU A 99 -3.19 -3.32 -12.22
N TYR A 100 -3.49 -3.38 -10.91
CA TYR A 100 -2.78 -2.60 -9.89
C TYR A 100 -1.33 -3.05 -9.63
N HIS A 101 -0.90 -4.18 -10.21
CA HIS A 101 0.46 -4.71 -10.09
C HIS A 101 1.27 -4.63 -11.38
N ARG A 102 0.70 -4.15 -12.49
CA ARG A 102 1.38 -4.06 -13.80
C ARG A 102 2.63 -3.19 -13.79
N TRP A 103 2.71 -2.20 -12.90
CA TRP A 103 3.88 -1.35 -12.75
C TRP A 103 5.17 -2.14 -12.40
N ARG A 104 5.05 -3.38 -11.90
CA ARG A 104 6.18 -4.27 -11.58
C ARG A 104 6.81 -4.94 -12.79
N GLU A 105 6.13 -4.91 -13.93
CA GLU A 105 6.58 -5.57 -15.17
C GLU A 105 7.45 -4.65 -16.04
N ASN A 106 7.72 -3.42 -15.57
CA ASN A 106 8.51 -2.39 -16.25
C ASN A 106 9.97 -2.35 -15.77
#